data_AF-A0A8S1TRY9-F1
#
_entry.id   AF-A0A8S1TRY9-F1
#
_cell.length_a   1.000
_cell.length_b   1.000
_cell.length_c   1.000
_cell.angle_alpha   90.00
_cell.angle_beta   90.00
_cell.angle_gamma   90.00
#
_symmetry.space_group_name_H-M   'P 1'
#
loop_
_entity.id
_entity.type
_entity.pdbx_description
1 polymer ?
#
loop_
_entity_poly.entity_id
_entity_poly.type
_entity_poly.pdbx_seq_one_letter_code
_entity_poly.pdbx_strand_id
1 'polypeptide(L)'
;MQILHLFLIVAVLSCDIDEAAKAFKSKQIRDPIFPYTKNPYDIVDPNYLQKVTDNLQDTTSVCAIKYDDYEKQIYHLKHFNSKEEAEQNQFIVTHQGKCGACSTLQDLAVYLTNDLTRPVRKCGLMYGLSQHHLLKCIKGLGFTDTCAQVWLYNTLNTKKSCFWPCIVSFMTNEDFVKNGKLNKCLQCDEDISGPIFKYESGRTRRNSGIKSEIDRPDDQIYDITHCYY
;
A
#
# COMPACT_ATOMS: atom_id res chain seq x y z
N MET A 1 48.91 -0.75 34.66
CA MET A 1 47.49 -0.39 34.87
C MET A 1 46.96 0.08 33.53
N GLN A 2 46.37 -0.83 32.75
CA GLN A 2 45.96 -0.57 31.37
C GLN A 2 44.43 -0.46 31.36
N ILE A 3 43.94 0.73 31.02
CA ILE A 3 42.52 1.06 31.00
C ILE A 3 41.90 0.37 29.79
N LEU A 4 41.07 -0.64 30.05
CA LEU A 4 40.31 -1.35 29.03
C LEU A 4 39.12 -0.47 28.63
N HIS A 5 39.20 0.19 27.47
CA HIS A 5 38.06 0.88 26.88
C HIS A 5 37.03 -0.15 26.41
N LEU A 6 35.95 -0.29 27.18
CA LEU A 6 34.77 -1.05 26.80
C LEU A 6 34.02 -0.25 25.73
N PHE A 7 34.25 -0.57 24.46
CA PHE A 7 33.40 -0.08 23.37
C PHE A 7 32.02 -0.73 23.51
N LEU A 8 31.06 0.06 23.99
CA LEU A 8 29.65 -0.28 23.93
C LEU A 8 29.24 -0.27 22.44
N ILE A 9 29.25 -1.45 21.81
CA ILE A 9 28.62 -1.62 20.50
C ILE A 9 27.12 -1.48 20.76
N VAL A 10 26.56 -0.31 20.47
CA VAL A 10 25.12 -0.14 20.30
C VAL A 10 24.76 -1.00 19.10
N ALA A 11 24.27 -2.21 19.34
CA ALA A 11 23.66 -3.01 18.31
C ALA A 11 22.48 -2.19 17.77
N VAL A 12 22.64 -1.60 16.60
CA VAL A 12 21.51 -1.12 15.80
C VAL A 12 20.74 -2.39 15.47
N LEU A 13 19.70 -2.69 16.26
CA LEU A 13 18.75 -3.76 15.96
C LEU A 13 18.13 -3.41 14.60
N SER A 14 18.67 -4.01 13.54
CA SER A 14 18.09 -3.92 12.22
C SER A 14 16.70 -4.54 12.27
N CYS A 15 15.71 -3.79 11.82
CA CYS A 15 14.36 -4.28 11.59
C CYS A 15 14.40 -5.51 10.70
N ASP A 16 13.99 -6.66 11.20
CA ASP A 16 13.75 -7.82 10.33
C ASP A 16 12.35 -7.70 9.72
N ILE A 17 12.31 -7.54 8.39
CA ILE A 17 11.05 -7.36 7.65
C ILE A 17 10.17 -8.61 7.70
N ASP A 18 10.78 -9.80 7.74
CA ASP A 18 10.03 -11.06 7.82
C ASP A 18 9.41 -11.23 9.21
N GLU A 19 10.15 -10.85 10.26
CA GLU A 19 9.61 -10.81 11.63
C GLU A 19 8.47 -9.78 11.73
N ALA A 20 8.67 -8.57 11.21
CA ALA A 20 7.66 -7.52 11.21
C ALA A 20 6.38 -7.98 10.49
N ALA A 21 6.51 -8.53 9.29
CA ALA A 21 5.39 -9.03 8.52
C ALA A 21 4.66 -10.17 9.22
N LYS A 22 5.39 -11.10 9.85
CA LYS A 22 4.78 -12.18 10.64
C LYS A 22 3.99 -11.64 11.83
N ALA A 23 4.56 -10.68 12.56
CA ALA A 23 3.91 -10.08 13.71
C ALA A 23 2.65 -9.29 13.29
N PHE A 24 2.74 -8.48 12.24
CA PHE A 24 1.62 -7.67 11.74
C PHE A 24 0.40 -8.50 11.28
N LYS A 25 0.61 -9.69 10.69
CA LYS A 25 -0.48 -10.60 10.29
C LYS A 25 -1.35 -11.07 11.46
N SER A 26 -0.82 -11.06 12.68
CA SER A 26 -1.55 -11.53 13.88
C SER A 26 -2.35 -10.43 14.58
N LYS A 27 -2.13 -9.16 14.21
CA LYS A 27 -2.72 -8.02 14.91
C LYS A 27 -4.18 -7.82 14.51
N GLN A 28 -4.99 -7.38 15.45
CA GLN A 28 -6.42 -7.16 15.27
C GLN A 28 -6.72 -5.67 15.27
N ILE A 29 -7.36 -5.21 14.20
CA ILE A 29 -7.85 -3.83 14.13
C ILE A 29 -9.11 -3.69 14.98
N ARG A 30 -9.18 -2.61 15.77
CA ARG A 30 -10.37 -2.32 16.58
C ARG A 30 -11.52 -1.78 15.73
N ASP A 31 -11.20 -0.91 14.79
CA ASP A 31 -12.14 -0.23 13.91
C ASP A 31 -12.06 -0.87 12.51
N PRO A 32 -12.89 -1.87 12.19
CA PRO A 32 -12.81 -2.57 10.92
C PRO A 32 -13.12 -1.63 9.76
N ILE A 33 -12.39 -1.80 8.66
CA ILE A 33 -12.72 -1.14 7.40
C ILE A 33 -13.85 -1.95 6.75
N PHE A 34 -14.94 -1.27 6.42
CA PHE A 34 -16.10 -1.92 5.84
C PHE A 34 -15.93 -2.19 4.33
N PRO A 35 -16.46 -3.32 3.82
CA PRO A 35 -16.47 -3.63 2.40
C PRO A 35 -17.17 -2.57 1.55
N TYR A 36 -16.69 -2.43 0.32
CA TYR A 36 -17.29 -1.56 -0.68
C TYR A 36 -18.63 -2.14 -1.13
N THR A 37 -19.66 -1.29 -1.13
CA THR A 37 -20.99 -1.60 -1.70
C THR A 37 -21.08 -1.27 -3.18
N LYS A 38 -20.18 -0.40 -3.67
CA LYS A 38 -20.09 0.02 -5.07
C LYS A 38 -18.64 0.14 -5.52
N ASN A 39 -18.41 -0.04 -6.82
CA ASN A 39 -17.13 0.21 -7.46
C ASN A 39 -16.82 1.73 -7.44
N PRO A 40 -15.68 2.17 -6.87
CA PRO A 40 -15.34 3.58 -6.78
C PRO A 40 -15.11 4.25 -8.14
N TYR A 41 -14.73 3.48 -9.18
CA TYR A 41 -14.56 4.00 -10.55
C TYR A 41 -15.88 4.34 -11.26
N ASP A 42 -17.02 3.91 -10.70
CA ASP A 42 -18.35 4.25 -11.23
C ASP A 42 -18.93 5.51 -10.54
N ILE A 43 -18.19 6.11 -9.60
CA ILE A 43 -18.62 7.32 -8.90
C ILE A 43 -18.29 8.56 -9.76
N VAL A 44 -19.33 9.24 -10.23
CA VAL A 44 -19.22 10.49 -11.00
C VAL A 44 -19.51 11.75 -10.19
N ASP A 45 -19.68 11.62 -8.87
CA ASP A 45 -19.92 12.74 -7.96
C ASP A 45 -18.74 13.73 -7.97
N PRO A 46 -18.94 15.02 -8.30
CA PRO A 46 -17.85 15.99 -8.40
C PRO A 46 -17.11 16.20 -7.07
N ASN A 47 -17.79 16.13 -5.93
CA ASN A 47 -17.15 16.31 -4.63
C ASN A 47 -16.22 15.13 -4.31
N TYR A 48 -16.62 13.90 -4.65
CA TYR A 48 -15.76 12.73 -4.56
C TYR A 48 -14.52 12.89 -5.46
N LEU A 49 -14.69 13.26 -6.73
CA LEU A 49 -13.58 13.43 -7.66
C LEU A 49 -12.62 14.55 -7.22
N GLN A 50 -13.15 15.63 -6.60
CA GLN A 50 -12.32 16.66 -6.01
C GLN A 50 -11.48 16.10 -4.85
N LYS A 51 -12.08 15.32 -3.93
CA LYS A 51 -11.32 14.67 -2.84
C LYS A 51 -10.22 13.74 -3.33
N VAL A 52 -10.48 12.99 -4.41
CA VAL A 52 -9.45 12.16 -5.07
C VAL A 52 -8.32 13.03 -5.59
N THR A 53 -8.64 14.17 -6.21
CA THR A 53 -7.67 15.12 -6.75
C THR A 53 -6.84 15.78 -5.65
N ASP A 54 -7.48 16.24 -4.58
CA ASP A 54 -6.83 16.87 -3.43
C ASP A 54 -5.85 15.91 -2.76
N ASN A 55 -6.23 14.63 -2.62
CA ASN A 55 -5.37 13.58 -2.07
C ASN A 55 -4.08 13.36 -2.88
N LEU A 56 -4.06 13.67 -4.18
CA LEU A 56 -2.83 13.56 -4.98
C LEU A 56 -1.82 14.67 -4.69
N GLN A 57 -2.29 15.79 -4.15
CA GLN A 57 -1.44 16.94 -3.77
C GLN A 57 -1.08 16.93 -2.28
N ASP A 58 -1.75 16.09 -1.50
CA ASP A 58 -1.52 15.95 -0.07
C ASP A 58 -0.22 15.18 0.21
N THR A 59 0.77 15.92 0.72
CA THR A 59 2.08 15.39 1.11
C THR A 59 2.30 15.44 2.62
N THR A 60 1.34 15.96 3.39
CA THR A 60 1.51 16.15 4.84
C THR A 60 0.77 15.12 5.64
N SER A 61 -0.42 14.70 5.18
CA SER A 61 -1.23 13.80 5.97
C SER A 61 -0.59 12.43 6.14
N VAL A 62 -1.01 11.74 7.20
CA VAL A 62 -0.52 10.42 7.53
C VAL A 62 -1.66 9.54 8.02
N CYS A 63 -1.47 8.23 7.83
CA CYS A 63 -2.23 7.22 8.51
C CYS A 63 -1.33 6.62 9.59
N ALA A 64 -1.88 6.49 10.79
CA ALA A 64 -1.14 6.09 11.97
C ALA A 64 -1.92 5.07 12.79
N ILE A 65 -1.20 4.27 13.57
CA ILE A 65 -1.77 3.28 14.49
C ILE A 65 -1.51 3.63 15.94
N LYS A 66 -2.33 3.12 16.85
CA LYS A 66 -2.05 3.11 18.29
C LYS A 66 -2.46 1.77 18.86
N TYR A 67 -1.59 1.11 19.61
CA TYR A 67 -1.94 -0.13 20.28
C TYR A 67 -2.76 0.14 21.54
N ASP A 68 -3.76 -0.70 21.78
CA ASP A 68 -4.65 -0.63 22.95
C ASP A 68 -4.13 -1.45 24.14
N ASP A 69 -3.20 -2.36 23.88
CA ASP A 69 -2.66 -3.31 24.84
C ASP A 69 -1.13 -3.32 24.85
N TYR A 70 -0.55 -3.75 25.97
CA TYR A 70 0.90 -3.79 26.17
C TYR A 70 1.58 -4.84 25.27
N GLU A 71 0.84 -5.91 24.95
CA GLU A 71 1.25 -7.00 24.06
C GLU A 71 1.14 -6.61 22.57
N LYS A 72 0.67 -5.38 22.30
CA LYS A 72 0.50 -4.78 20.98
C LYS A 72 -0.32 -5.65 20.03
N GLN A 73 -1.34 -6.36 20.49
CA GLN A 73 -2.16 -7.25 19.68
C GLN A 73 -3.34 -6.54 19.02
N ILE A 74 -3.86 -5.51 19.65
CA ILE A 74 -5.05 -4.76 19.24
C ILE A 74 -4.64 -3.33 18.95
N TYR A 75 -5.11 -2.76 17.84
CA TYR A 75 -4.75 -1.39 17.47
C TYR A 75 -5.91 -0.60 16.86
N HIS A 76 -5.88 0.71 17.09
CA HIS A 76 -6.65 1.70 16.37
C HIS A 76 -5.91 2.17 15.12
N LEU A 77 -6.66 2.49 14.07
CA LEU A 77 -6.16 3.10 12.85
C LEU A 77 -6.79 4.48 12.70
N LYS A 78 -5.98 5.52 12.50
CA LYS A 78 -6.48 6.90 12.40
C LYS A 78 -5.67 7.75 11.43
N HIS A 79 -6.38 8.61 10.70
CA HIS A 79 -5.82 9.63 9.84
C HIS A 79 -5.54 10.92 10.63
N PHE A 80 -4.42 11.57 10.31
CA PHE A 80 -4.00 12.86 10.85
C PHE A 80 -3.52 13.77 9.72
N ASN A 81 -3.58 15.08 9.92
CA ASN A 81 -3.17 16.05 8.90
C ASN A 81 -1.64 16.16 8.79
N SER A 82 -0.91 15.72 9.81
CA SER A 82 0.55 15.68 9.82
C SER A 82 1.11 14.58 10.71
N LYS A 83 2.39 14.25 10.49
CA LYS A 83 3.16 13.34 11.35
C LYS A 83 3.21 13.85 12.80
N GLU A 84 3.46 15.14 12.97
CA GLU A 84 3.54 15.79 14.29
C GLU A 84 2.23 15.67 15.05
N GLU A 85 1.09 15.85 14.38
CA GLU A 85 -0.24 15.68 14.99
C GLU A 85 -0.44 14.23 15.46
N ALA A 86 -0.03 13.24 14.66
CA ALA A 86 -0.11 11.83 15.03
C ALA A 86 0.76 11.52 16.27
N GLU A 87 2.01 11.99 16.27
CA GLU A 87 2.96 11.77 17.38
C GLU A 87 2.50 12.43 18.68
N GLN A 88 1.95 13.65 18.62
CA GLN A 88 1.36 14.34 19.78
C GLN A 88 0.19 13.57 20.39
N ASN A 89 -0.55 12.83 19.56
CA ASN A 89 -1.65 11.96 20.00
C ASN A 89 -1.18 10.53 20.37
N GLN A 90 0.14 10.30 20.40
CA GLN A 90 0.78 9.01 20.68
C GLN A 90 0.42 7.91 19.67
N PHE A 91 0.20 8.30 18.41
CA PHE A 91 0.07 7.37 17.29
C PHE A 91 1.42 7.19 16.59
N ILE A 92 1.65 5.99 16.08
CA ILE A 92 2.81 5.61 15.29
C ILE A 92 2.41 5.69 13.82
N VAL A 93 3.06 6.57 13.06
CA VAL A 93 2.81 6.67 11.61
C VAL A 93 3.11 5.33 10.94
N THR A 94 2.21 4.89 10.06
CA THR A 94 2.35 3.62 9.32
C THR A 94 2.48 3.82 7.81
N HIS A 95 1.99 4.94 7.28
CA HIS A 95 2.30 5.45 5.93
C HIS A 95 1.85 6.92 5.80
N GLN A 96 2.40 7.62 4.81
CA GLN A 96 1.92 8.93 4.39
C GLN A 96 0.59 8.83 3.63
N GLY A 97 -0.22 9.88 3.70
CA GLY A 97 -1.56 9.95 3.11
C GLY A 97 -2.65 9.45 4.06
N LYS A 98 -3.91 9.63 3.65
CA LYS A 98 -5.06 9.20 4.45
C LYS A 98 -5.13 7.68 4.62
N CYS A 99 -5.77 7.25 5.70
CA CYS A 99 -6.14 5.85 5.83
C CYS A 99 -7.13 5.42 4.74
N GLY A 100 -7.01 4.18 4.28
CA GLY A 100 -7.85 3.58 3.26
C GLY A 100 -7.90 2.06 3.42
N ALA A 101 -8.50 1.40 2.42
CA ALA A 101 -8.84 -0.02 2.49
C ALA A 101 -7.66 -0.96 2.71
N CYS A 102 -6.44 -0.52 2.38
CA CYS A 102 -5.19 -1.28 2.48
C CYS A 102 -4.30 -0.80 3.64
N SER A 103 -4.81 0.05 4.54
CA SER A 103 -4.03 0.63 5.63
C SER A 103 -3.83 -0.32 6.82
N THR A 104 -4.51 -1.47 6.86
CA THR A 104 -4.40 -2.43 7.97
C THR A 104 -2.98 -3.01 8.10
N LEU A 105 -2.64 -3.53 9.28
CA LEU A 105 -1.35 -4.20 9.50
C LEU A 105 -1.25 -5.53 8.75
N GLN A 106 -2.37 -6.24 8.57
CA GLN A 106 -2.41 -7.41 7.69
C GLN A 106 -2.04 -7.05 6.25
N ASP A 107 -2.61 -5.97 5.70
CA ASP A 107 -2.31 -5.54 4.34
C ASP A 107 -0.87 -5.02 4.23
N LEU A 108 -0.38 -4.28 5.23
CA LEU A 108 1.03 -3.91 5.32
C LEU A 108 1.93 -5.15 5.25
N ALA A 109 1.62 -6.23 5.95
CA ALA A 109 2.41 -7.46 5.88
C ALA A 109 2.46 -8.07 4.46
N VAL A 110 1.38 -7.93 3.68
CA VAL A 110 1.37 -8.33 2.27
C VAL A 110 2.32 -7.44 1.46
N TYR A 111 2.25 -6.12 1.64
CA TYR A 111 3.17 -5.18 0.99
C TYR A 111 4.63 -5.41 1.39
N LEU A 112 4.93 -5.81 2.63
CA LEU A 112 6.30 -6.10 3.05
C LEU A 112 6.89 -7.34 2.37
N THR A 113 6.06 -8.36 2.12
CA THR A 113 6.53 -9.71 1.73
C THR A 113 6.34 -10.05 0.26
N ASN A 114 5.55 -9.28 -0.50
CA ASN A 114 5.24 -9.59 -1.89
C ASN A 114 5.47 -8.40 -2.79
N ASP A 115 6.21 -8.58 -3.87
CA ASP A 115 6.07 -7.66 -4.99
C ASP A 115 4.75 -7.91 -5.72
N LEU A 116 3.95 -6.86 -5.88
CA LEU A 116 2.55 -6.97 -6.27
C LEU A 116 2.32 -6.77 -7.76
N THR A 117 3.28 -6.15 -8.48
CA THR A 117 3.07 -5.79 -9.89
C THR A 117 2.82 -7.03 -10.73
N ARG A 118 3.66 -8.06 -10.60
CA ARG A 118 3.47 -9.32 -11.35
C ARG A 118 2.27 -10.16 -10.87
N PRO A 119 2.11 -10.48 -9.58
CA PRO A 119 1.03 -11.35 -9.13
C PRO A 119 -0.37 -10.78 -9.40
N VAL A 120 -0.59 -9.49 -9.17
CA VAL A 120 -1.90 -8.87 -9.44
C VAL A 120 -2.18 -8.83 -10.94
N ARG A 121 -1.20 -8.46 -11.78
CA ARG A 121 -1.36 -8.51 -13.25
C ARG A 121 -1.69 -9.93 -13.74
N LYS A 122 -1.07 -10.96 -13.15
CA LYS A 122 -1.37 -12.35 -13.45
C LYS A 122 -2.83 -12.70 -13.10
N CYS A 123 -3.32 -12.29 -11.92
CA CYS A 123 -4.73 -12.45 -11.57
C CYS A 123 -5.65 -11.77 -12.59
N GLY A 124 -5.34 -10.53 -12.99
CA GLY A 124 -6.10 -9.77 -13.98
C GLY A 124 -6.16 -10.43 -15.35
N LEU A 125 -5.06 -11.01 -15.81
CA LEU A 125 -5.02 -11.75 -17.08
C LEU A 125 -5.84 -13.05 -17.01
N MET A 126 -5.66 -13.84 -15.96
CA MET A 126 -6.31 -15.16 -15.84
C MET A 126 -7.82 -15.05 -15.58
N TYR A 127 -8.24 -14.07 -14.79
CA TYR A 127 -9.60 -14.01 -14.25
C TYR A 127 -10.32 -12.70 -14.54
N GLY A 128 -9.79 -11.82 -15.37
CA GLY A 128 -10.38 -10.51 -15.67
C GLY A 128 -11.77 -10.56 -16.33
N LEU A 129 -12.31 -11.73 -16.67
CA LEU A 129 -13.69 -11.92 -17.14
C LEU A 129 -14.67 -12.33 -16.02
N SER A 130 -14.17 -12.68 -14.83
CA SER A 130 -14.97 -13.09 -13.68
C SER A 130 -14.52 -12.35 -12.42
N GLN A 131 -15.31 -11.36 -11.98
CA GLN A 131 -14.98 -10.58 -10.78
C GLN A 131 -14.81 -11.47 -9.54
N HIS A 132 -15.63 -12.52 -9.41
CA HIS A 132 -15.52 -13.49 -8.31
C HIS A 132 -14.15 -14.18 -8.28
N HIS A 133 -13.71 -14.74 -9.41
CA HIS A 133 -12.41 -15.44 -9.48
C HIS A 133 -11.24 -14.47 -9.38
N LEU A 134 -11.38 -13.26 -9.94
CA LEU A 134 -10.37 -12.21 -9.81
C LEU A 134 -10.20 -11.79 -8.35
N LEU A 135 -11.29 -11.51 -7.65
CA LEU A 135 -11.27 -11.19 -6.22
C LEU A 135 -10.65 -12.34 -5.41
N LYS A 136 -11.05 -13.59 -5.68
CA LYS A 136 -10.50 -14.76 -5.01
C LYS A 136 -8.98 -14.89 -5.24
N CYS A 137 -8.50 -14.62 -6.45
CA CYS A 137 -7.07 -14.64 -6.77
C CYS A 137 -6.31 -13.57 -6.00
N ILE A 138 -6.81 -12.34 -5.97
CA ILE A 138 -6.19 -11.21 -5.26
C ILE A 138 -6.21 -11.45 -3.74
N LYS A 139 -7.33 -11.91 -3.17
CA LYS A 139 -7.42 -12.31 -1.76
C LYS A 139 -6.41 -13.42 -1.42
N GLY A 140 -6.16 -14.33 -2.37
CA GLY A 140 -5.14 -15.37 -2.24
C GLY A 140 -3.70 -14.85 -2.08
N LEU A 141 -3.45 -13.58 -2.35
CA LEU A 141 -2.16 -12.91 -2.07
C LEU A 141 -2.00 -12.54 -0.58
N GLY A 142 -3.07 -12.65 0.22
CA GLY A 142 -3.06 -12.41 1.67
C GLY A 142 -3.75 -11.13 2.12
N PHE A 143 -4.27 -10.32 1.19
CA PHE A 143 -4.98 -9.09 1.51
C PHE A 143 -6.28 -9.33 2.28
N THR A 144 -6.66 -8.34 3.06
CA THR A 144 -8.02 -8.23 3.60
C THR A 144 -9.05 -8.12 2.47
N ASP A 145 -10.30 -8.43 2.77
CA ASP A 145 -11.40 -8.36 1.80
C ASP A 145 -11.53 -6.97 1.18
N THR A 146 -11.38 -5.92 1.99
CA THR A 146 -11.51 -4.52 1.55
C THR A 146 -10.36 -4.10 0.66
N CYS A 147 -9.12 -4.43 1.02
CA CYS A 147 -7.98 -4.11 0.17
C CYS A 147 -8.02 -4.88 -1.16
N ALA A 148 -8.42 -6.16 -1.10
CA ALA A 148 -8.58 -6.97 -2.31
C ALA A 148 -9.68 -6.43 -3.25
N GLN A 149 -10.75 -5.84 -2.71
CA GLN A 149 -11.77 -5.14 -3.52
C GLN A 149 -11.20 -3.92 -4.24
N VAL A 150 -10.36 -3.10 -3.60
CA VAL A 150 -9.72 -1.96 -4.26
C VAL A 150 -8.83 -2.41 -5.42
N TRP A 151 -8.02 -3.45 -5.21
CA TRP A 151 -7.20 -4.06 -6.27
C TRP A 151 -8.06 -4.66 -7.40
N LEU A 152 -9.18 -5.31 -7.09
CA LEU A 152 -10.15 -5.80 -8.06
C LEU A 152 -10.64 -4.65 -8.95
N TYR A 153 -11.14 -3.58 -8.34
CA TYR A 153 -11.71 -2.46 -9.08
C TYR A 153 -10.65 -1.72 -9.92
N ASN A 154 -9.45 -1.52 -9.38
CA ASN A 154 -8.32 -0.99 -10.14
C ASN A 154 -8.03 -1.87 -11.36
N THR A 155 -7.93 -3.18 -11.17
CA THR A 155 -7.65 -4.14 -12.25
C THR A 155 -8.73 -4.09 -13.34
N LEU A 156 -10.01 -4.01 -12.97
CA LEU A 156 -11.11 -3.90 -13.93
C LEU A 156 -11.07 -2.58 -14.71
N ASN A 157 -10.78 -1.47 -14.05
CA ASN A 157 -10.65 -0.17 -14.70
C ASN A 157 -9.44 -0.12 -15.65
N THR A 158 -8.29 -0.63 -15.22
CA THR A 158 -7.08 -0.72 -16.05
C THR A 158 -7.30 -1.64 -17.24
N LYS A 159 -8.01 -2.77 -17.06
CA LYS A 159 -8.41 -3.63 -18.18
C LYS A 159 -9.29 -2.87 -19.17
N LYS A 160 -10.24 -2.06 -18.70
CA LYS A 160 -11.15 -1.29 -19.56
C LYS A 160 -10.41 -0.19 -20.34
N SER A 161 -9.53 0.56 -19.68
CA SER A 161 -8.96 1.80 -20.22
C SER A 161 -7.55 1.64 -20.80
N CYS A 162 -6.79 0.65 -20.31
CA CYS A 162 -5.38 0.44 -20.64
C CYS A 162 -5.11 -0.94 -21.26
N PHE A 163 -6.14 -1.61 -21.81
CA PHE A 163 -6.07 -2.99 -22.31
C PHE A 163 -4.85 -3.24 -23.21
N TRP A 164 -4.74 -2.48 -24.30
CA TRP A 164 -3.74 -2.69 -25.34
C TRP A 164 -2.30 -2.55 -24.84
N PRO A 165 -1.89 -1.43 -24.21
CA PRO A 165 -0.52 -1.31 -23.72
C PRO A 165 -0.19 -2.36 -22.66
N CYS A 166 -1.17 -2.76 -21.83
CA CYS A 166 -0.94 -3.75 -20.77
C CYS A 166 -0.84 -5.20 -21.26
N ILE A 167 -1.62 -5.59 -22.26
CA ILE A 167 -1.49 -6.91 -22.89
C ILE A 167 -0.17 -7.01 -23.64
N VAL A 168 0.24 -5.97 -24.38
CA VAL A 168 1.55 -5.94 -25.04
C VAL A 168 2.67 -6.09 -24.02
N SER A 169 2.71 -5.24 -23.00
CA SER A 169 3.72 -5.30 -21.94
C SER A 169 3.79 -6.68 -21.27
N PHE A 170 2.64 -7.33 -21.04
CA PHE A 170 2.60 -8.67 -20.45
C PHE A 170 3.18 -9.73 -21.40
N MET A 171 2.73 -9.77 -22.66
CA MET A 171 3.14 -10.79 -23.62
C MET A 171 4.63 -10.71 -23.98
N THR A 172 5.21 -9.52 -23.95
CA THR A 172 6.64 -9.30 -24.23
C THR A 172 7.51 -9.34 -22.97
N ASN A 173 6.91 -9.51 -21.78
CA ASN A 173 7.60 -9.34 -20.50
C ASN A 173 8.42 -8.03 -20.46
N GLU A 174 7.81 -6.93 -20.94
CA GLU A 174 8.47 -5.62 -21.02
C GLU A 174 8.88 -5.14 -19.63
N ASP A 175 10.09 -4.60 -19.53
CA ASP A 175 10.59 -3.96 -18.32
C ASP A 175 9.61 -2.89 -17.83
N PHE A 176 9.46 -2.77 -16.51
CA PHE A 176 8.55 -1.80 -15.91
C PHE A 176 9.03 -0.37 -16.07
N VAL A 177 10.34 -0.17 -16.11
CA VAL A 177 10.99 1.12 -16.27
C VAL A 177 11.95 1.04 -17.45
N LYS A 178 11.81 1.97 -18.39
CA LYS A 178 12.66 2.12 -19.58
C LYS A 178 13.16 3.55 -19.66
N ASN A 179 14.48 3.72 -19.66
CA ASN A 179 15.14 5.04 -19.70
C ASN A 179 14.61 6.00 -18.60
N GLY A 180 14.45 5.49 -17.39
CA GLY A 180 13.95 6.26 -16.23
C GLY A 180 12.46 6.60 -16.27
N LYS A 181 11.69 6.05 -17.21
CA LYS A 181 10.24 6.27 -17.33
C LYS A 181 9.48 4.96 -17.25
N LEU A 182 8.25 5.01 -16.75
CA LEU A 182 7.36 3.85 -16.77
C LEU A 182 7.12 3.40 -18.21
N ASN A 183 6.97 2.08 -18.39
CA ASN A 183 6.45 1.56 -19.65
C ASN A 183 5.00 2.04 -19.90
N LYS A 184 4.51 1.85 -21.12
CA LYS A 184 3.20 2.39 -21.53
C LYS A 184 2.03 1.82 -20.72
N CYS A 185 2.13 0.57 -20.27
CA CYS A 185 1.09 -0.04 -19.43
C CYS A 185 1.02 0.63 -18.07
N LEU A 186 2.15 0.69 -17.35
CA LEU A 186 2.22 1.25 -16.01
C LEU A 186 1.96 2.76 -16.01
N GLN A 187 2.37 3.47 -17.05
CA GLN A 187 2.03 4.88 -17.21
C GLN A 187 0.52 5.07 -17.36
N CYS A 188 -0.14 4.28 -18.22
CA CYS A 188 -1.59 4.35 -18.38
C CYS A 188 -2.33 4.01 -17.07
N ASP A 189 -1.87 2.98 -16.36
CA ASP A 189 -2.43 2.62 -15.05
C ASP A 189 -2.26 3.76 -14.03
N GLU A 190 -1.06 4.35 -13.90
CA GLU A 190 -0.81 5.47 -12.98
C GLU A 190 -1.64 6.70 -13.29
N ASP A 191 -1.89 6.99 -14.57
CA ASP A 191 -2.64 8.18 -15.01
C ASP A 191 -4.16 7.98 -14.88
N ILE A 192 -4.67 6.78 -15.23
CA ILE A 192 -6.11 6.52 -15.37
C ILE A 192 -6.69 5.85 -14.14
N SER A 193 -6.02 4.82 -13.61
CA SER A 193 -6.53 4.04 -12.48
C SER A 193 -5.91 4.47 -11.15
N GLY A 194 -4.69 4.98 -11.19
CA GLY A 194 -3.87 5.40 -10.06
C GLY A 194 -4.51 6.41 -9.11
N PRO A 195 -5.21 7.47 -9.58
CA PRO A 195 -5.82 8.46 -8.69
C PRO A 195 -6.80 7.85 -7.67
N ILE A 196 -7.81 7.14 -8.18
CA ILE A 196 -8.81 6.47 -7.35
C ILE A 196 -8.16 5.34 -6.54
N PHE A 197 -7.24 4.58 -7.13
CA PHE A 197 -6.55 3.51 -6.39
C PHE A 197 -5.80 4.06 -5.17
N LYS A 198 -4.99 5.11 -5.32
CA LYS A 198 -4.24 5.74 -4.22
C LYS A 198 -5.18 6.29 -3.16
N TYR A 199 -6.28 6.93 -3.57
CA TYR A 199 -7.29 7.45 -2.65
C TYR A 199 -7.96 6.31 -1.86
N GLU A 200 -8.42 5.26 -2.53
CA GLU A 200 -9.19 4.19 -1.90
C GLU A 200 -8.31 3.24 -1.08
N SER A 201 -7.14 2.88 -1.59
CA SER A 201 -6.20 2.01 -0.87
C SER A 201 -5.64 2.70 0.37
N GLY A 202 -5.36 4.01 0.31
CA GLY A 202 -4.63 4.76 1.32
C GLY A 202 -3.15 4.38 1.41
N ARG A 203 -2.83 3.09 1.27
CA ARG A 203 -1.48 2.53 1.30
C ARG A 203 -1.00 2.12 -0.08
N THR A 204 0.22 2.53 -0.41
CA THR A 204 1.04 2.00 -1.49
C THR A 204 2.42 1.61 -0.94
N ARG A 205 3.25 0.93 -1.74
CA ARG A 205 4.65 0.69 -1.33
C ARG A 205 5.41 2.01 -1.13
N ARG A 206 5.23 2.96 -2.05
CA ARG A 206 5.89 4.28 -2.05
C ARG A 206 5.64 5.09 -0.78
N ASN A 207 4.38 5.31 -0.43
CA ASN A 207 4.02 6.08 0.77
C ASN A 207 4.25 5.32 2.09
N SER A 208 4.68 4.05 2.01
CA SER A 208 5.05 3.23 3.16
C SER A 208 6.56 2.99 3.27
N GLY A 209 7.41 3.64 2.47
CA GLY A 209 8.86 3.40 2.57
C GLY A 209 9.33 2.05 2.03
N ILE A 210 8.49 1.34 1.28
CA ILE A 210 8.78 -0.01 0.80
C ILE A 210 9.26 0.07 -0.66
N LYS A 211 10.47 -0.42 -0.96
CA LYS A 211 10.99 -0.52 -2.33
C LYS A 211 10.22 -1.57 -3.14
N SER A 212 10.11 -1.43 -4.46
CA SER A 212 9.40 -2.37 -5.34
C SER A 212 10.19 -2.70 -6.60
N GLU A 213 9.74 -3.68 -7.39
CA GLU A 213 10.28 -4.04 -8.69
C GLU A 213 10.13 -2.93 -9.72
N ILE A 214 9.22 -1.98 -9.48
CA ILE A 214 9.17 -0.72 -10.20
C ILE A 214 10.16 0.23 -9.52
N ASP A 215 11.31 0.44 -10.16
CA ASP A 215 12.32 1.38 -9.70
C ASP A 215 11.78 2.82 -9.73
N ARG A 216 12.00 3.57 -8.65
CA ARG A 216 11.50 4.94 -8.46
C ARG A 216 12.57 5.78 -7.76
N PRO A 217 12.66 7.08 -8.06
CA PRO A 217 13.52 8.00 -7.32
C PRO A 217 13.27 7.94 -5.80
N ASP A 218 14.35 8.01 -5.00
CA ASP A 218 14.28 7.89 -3.54
C ASP A 218 13.42 8.99 -2.88
N ASP A 219 13.33 10.17 -3.49
CA ASP A 219 12.48 11.29 -3.03
C ASP A 219 10.98 11.03 -3.20
N GLN A 220 10.59 9.96 -3.91
CA GLN A 220 9.21 9.49 -4.03
C GLN A 220 8.86 8.37 -3.04
N ILE A 221 9.80 7.97 -2.19
CA ILE A 221 9.62 6.92 -1.19
C ILE A 221 9.60 7.60 0.18
N TYR A 222 8.50 7.43 0.91
CA TYR A 222 8.36 8.05 2.22
C TYR A 222 9.33 7.42 3.23
N ASP A 223 10.00 8.23 4.04
CA ASP A 223 10.95 7.73 5.03
C ASP A 223 10.24 7.20 6.28
N ILE A 224 10.15 5.87 6.37
CA ILE A 224 9.52 5.16 7.48
C ILE A 224 10.12 3.76 7.61
N THR A 225 10.26 3.31 8.86
CA THR A 225 10.62 1.93 9.20
C THR A 225 9.44 1.21 9.86
N HIS A 226 9.40 -0.11 9.73
CA HIS A 226 8.27 -0.93 10.17
C HIS A 226 8.56 -1.71 11.46
N CYS A 227 9.28 -1.09 12.39
CA CYS A 227 9.82 -1.72 13.60
C CYS A 227 8.97 -1.43 14.85
N TYR A 228 7.65 -1.52 14.69
CA TYR A 228 6.68 -1.14 15.72
C TYR A 228 5.70 -2.27 16.01
N TYR A 229 6.12 -3.53 15.91
CA TYR A 229 5.28 -4.70 16.16
C TYR A 229 5.33 -5.21 17.61
#